data_AF-A0A1F8Q972-F1
#
_entry.id   AF-A0A1F8Q972-F1
#
_cell.length_a   1.000
_cell.length_b   1.000
_cell.length_c   1.000
_cell.angle_alpha   90.00
_cell.angle_beta   90.00
_cell.angle_gamma   90.00
#
_symmetry.space_group_name_H-M   'P 1'
#
loop_
_entity.id
_entity.type
_entity.pdbx_description
1 polymer ?
#
loop_
_entity_poly.entity_id
_entity_poly.type
_entity_poly.pdbx_seq_one_letter_code
_entity_poly.pdbx_strand_id
1 'polypeptide(L)' 'MRSVPTLPSGDPTPSPDDIVITRQILQAGELLDVRLLDHIIVGAGRFVSMKERGLGFTAS' A
#
# COMPACT_ATOMS: atom_id res chain seq x y z
N MET A 1 -21.74 -15.92 -18.02
CA MET A 1 -20.33 -16.00 -17.59
C MET A 1 -19.89 -14.60 -17.22
N ARG A 2 -19.68 -14.29 -15.94
CA ARG A 2 -19.22 -12.95 -15.53
C ARG A 2 -17.71 -12.93 -15.65
N SER A 3 -17.17 -12.20 -16.62
CA SER A 3 -15.74 -12.02 -16.79
C SER A 3 -15.19 -11.34 -15.54
N VAL A 4 -14.37 -12.04 -14.76
CA VAL A 4 -13.59 -11.42 -13.68
C VAL A 4 -12.52 -10.58 -14.38
N PRO A 5 -12.46 -9.25 -14.20
CA PRO A 5 -11.36 -8.48 -14.75
C PRO A 5 -10.08 -8.97 -14.07
N THR A 6 -9.24 -9.67 -14.81
CA THR A 6 -7.86 -9.95 -14.40
C THR A 6 -7.13 -8.60 -14.41
N LEU A 7 -6.53 -8.16 -13.29
CA LEU A 7 -5.61 -7.00 -13.30
C LEU A 7 -4.46 -7.31 -14.28
N PRO A 8 -4.34 -6.62 -15.42
CA PRO A 8 -3.25 -6.85 -16.35
C PRO A 8 -2.40 -5.58 -16.36
N SER A 9 -1.36 -5.47 -15.54
CA SER A 9 -0.48 -4.30 -15.74
C SER A 9 0.93 -4.42 -15.18
N GLY A 10 1.12 -5.08 -14.03
CA GLY A 10 2.38 -4.87 -13.32
C GLY A 10 2.67 -3.39 -13.04
N ASP A 11 1.62 -2.55 -13.06
CA ASP A 11 1.68 -1.15 -12.68
C ASP A 11 1.54 -1.09 -11.15
N PRO A 12 2.60 -0.66 -10.43
CA PRO A 12 2.56 -0.55 -8.97
C PRO A 12 1.84 0.71 -8.48
N THR A 13 1.01 1.35 -9.31
CA THR A 13 0.24 2.54 -8.92
C THR A 13 -0.73 2.21 -7.79
N PRO A 14 -0.61 2.88 -6.62
CA PRO A 14 -1.49 2.65 -5.49
C PRO A 14 -2.94 3.02 -5.79
N SER A 15 -3.86 2.17 -5.35
CA SER A 15 -5.29 2.44 -5.31
C SER A 15 -5.67 3.17 -4.01
N PRO A 16 -6.88 3.77 -3.93
CA PRO A 16 -7.40 4.32 -2.68
C PRO A 16 -7.48 3.30 -1.55
N ASP A 17 -7.78 2.03 -1.86
CA ASP A 17 -7.88 0.96 -0.86
C ASP A 17 -6.51 0.64 -0.25
N ASP A 18 -5.43 0.72 -1.03
CA ASP A 18 -4.06 0.56 -0.52
C ASP A 18 -3.73 1.63 0.54
N ILE A 19 -4.21 2.86 0.35
CA ILE A 19 -4.03 3.95 1.33
C ILE A 19 -4.80 3.64 2.62
N VAL A 20 -6.03 3.15 2.50
CA VAL A 20 -6.86 2.78 3.66
C VAL A 20 -6.21 1.64 4.45
N ILE A 21 -5.75 0.60 3.77
CA ILE A 21 -5.06 -0.55 4.38
C ILE A 21 -3.76 -0.09 5.05
N THR A 22 -2.97 0.75 4.40
CA THR A 22 -1.72 1.30 4.98
C THR A 22 -2.00 2.00 6.31
N ARG A 23 -3.06 2.81 6.39
CA ARG A 23 -3.46 3.49 7.63
C ARG A 23 -3.90 2.53 8.73
N GLN A 24 -4.66 1.50 8.38
CA GLN A 24 -5.08 0.47 9.34
C GLN A 24 -3.90 -0.30 9.92
N ILE A 25 -2.92 -0.65 9.08
CA ILE A 25 -1.71 -1.34 9.51
C ILE A 25 -0.86 -0.43 10.41
N LEU A 26 -0.74 0.87 10.09
CA LEU A 26 -0.05 1.84 10.95
C LEU A 26 -0.69 1.90 12.35
N GLN A 27 -2.01 2.06 12.40
CA GLN A 27 -2.74 2.10 13.67
C GLN A 27 -2.59 0.81 14.47
N ALA A 28 -2.66 -0.35 13.81
CA ALA A 28 -2.44 -1.63 14.46
C ALA A 28 -1.00 -1.78 14.99
N GLY A 29 -0.01 -1.29 14.23
CA GLY A 29 1.39 -1.27 14.64
C GLY A 29 1.63 -0.43 15.89
N GLU A 30 1.04 0.77 15.96
CA GLU A 30 1.11 1.64 17.14
C GLU A 30 0.58 0.95 18.41
N LEU A 31 -0.54 0.22 18.30
CA LEU A 31 -1.11 -0.53 19.43
C LEU A 31 -0.23 -1.69 19.90
N LEU A 32 0.60 -2.23 19.01
CA LEU A 32 1.46 -3.38 19.28
C LEU A 32 2.92 -2.99 19.56
N ASP A 33 3.23 -1.69 19.60
CA ASP A 33 4.60 -1.15 19.63
C ASP A 33 5.49 -1.70 18.49
N VAL A 34 4.89 -1.90 17.32
CA VAL A 34 5.54 -2.35 16.09
C VAL A 34 5.48 -1.26 15.03
N ARG A 35 6.64 -0.80 14.57
CA ARG A 35 6.72 0.25 13.55
C ARG A 35 6.57 -0.33 12.14
N LEU A 36 5.61 0.16 11.36
CA LEU A 36 5.58 -0.07 9.91
C LEU A 36 6.67 0.76 9.24
N LEU A 37 7.68 0.08 8.69
CA LEU A 37 8.81 0.77 8.05
C LEU A 37 8.42 1.37 6.70
N ASP A 38 7.68 0.61 5.89
CA ASP A 38 7.15 0.99 4.59
C ASP A 38 6.05 0.00 4.15
N HIS A 39 5.22 0.41 3.19
CA HIS A 39 4.32 -0.46 2.44
C HIS A 39 4.73 -0.35 0.95
N ILE A 40 5.30 -1.43 0.42
CA ILE A 40 5.79 -1.50 -0.96
C ILE A 40 4.76 -2.20 -1.85
N ILE A 41 4.28 -1.51 -2.88
CA ILE A 41 3.49 -2.12 -3.95
C ILE A 41 4.44 -2.55 -5.06
N VAL A 42 4.43 -3.83 -5.41
CA VAL A 42 5.35 -4.43 -6.39
C VAL A 42 4.60 -4.75 -7.68
N GLY A 43 5.18 -4.33 -8.81
CA GLY A 43 4.72 -4.59 -10.16
C GLY A 43 5.78 -5.30 -11.01
N ALA A 44 5.64 -5.27 -12.34
CA ALA A 44 6.54 -5.96 -13.27
C ALA A 44 7.92 -5.27 -13.33
N GLY A 45 8.83 -5.65 -12.43
CA GLY A 45 10.19 -5.11 -12.34
C GLY A 45 10.26 -3.68 -11.78
N ARG A 46 9.18 -3.20 -11.15
CA ARG A 46 9.07 -1.87 -10.54
C ARG A 46 8.38 -1.99 -9.19
N PHE A 47 8.57 -0.98 -8.36
CA PHE A 47 7.85 -0.86 -7.10
C PHE A 47 7.53 0.60 -6.80
N VAL A 48 6.56 0.81 -5.91
CA VAL A 48 6.22 2.10 -5.33
C VAL A 48 6.30 1.98 -3.82
N SER A 49 7.07 2.86 -3.19
CA SER A 49 7.02 3.07 -1.74
C SER A 49 5.84 3.98 -1.40
N MET A 50 4.92 3.48 -0.59
CA MET A 50 3.81 4.29 -0.06
C MET A 50 4.34 5.38 0.87
N LYS A 51 5.40 5.09 1.63
CA LYS A 51 6.02 6.06 2.53
C LYS A 51 6.71 7.21 1.81
N GLU A 52 7.53 6.91 0.81
CA GLU A 52 8.21 7.96 0.01
C GLU A 52 7.21 8.86 -0.70
N ARG A 53 6.05 8.32 -1.10
CA ARG A 53 4.96 9.09 -1.73
C ARG A 53 4.05 9.79 -0.71
N GLY A 54 4.25 9.62 0.59
CA GLY A 54 3.39 10.19 1.63
C GLY A 54 1.96 9.65 1.62
N LEU A 55 1.76 8.42 1.13
CA LEU A 55 0.45 7.80 0.97
C LEU A 55 0.12 6.94 2.18
N GLY A 56 -0.86 7.38 2.97
CA GLY A 56 -1.27 6.66 4.19
C GLY A 56 -0.38 6.89 5.40
N PHE A 57 0.83 7.44 5.19
CA PHE A 57 1.73 7.90 6.25
C PHE A 57 1.44 9.36 6.59
N THR A 58 1.22 9.67 7.87
CA THR A 58 1.23 11.03 8.39
C THR A 58 2.65 11.41 8.78
N ALA A 59 3.05 12.67 8.54
CA ALA A 59 4.28 13.20 9.10
C ALA A 59 4.17 13.12 10.63
N SER A 60 5.04 12.32 11.25
CA SER A 60 5.24 12.31 12.70
C SER A 60 6.10 13.49 13.12
#